data_AF-A0A0B1SEC7-F1
#
_entry.id   AF-A0A0B1SEC7-F1
#
_cell.length_a   1.000
_cell.length_b   1.000
_cell.length_c   1.000
_cell.angle_alpha   90.00
_cell.angle_beta   90.00
_cell.angle_gamma   90.00
#
_symmetry.space_group_name_H-M   'P 1'
#
loop_
_entity.id
_entity.type
_entity.pdbx_description
1 polymer ?
#
loop_
_entity_poly.entity_id
_entity_poly.type
_entity_poly.pdbx_seq_one_letter_code
_entity_poly.pdbx_strand_id
1 'polypeptide(L)'
;MVIVLTDGHSARSPKQIAADMRAQGITILAVSVTPRPYVDEAELLLIAGDQSRVFTPRNAHEFEAELMKHVGFGCEGLELGPDAKPRVRGATDVTCDSNSITLTVRTQRPMHGLMYAQHFNDEPGCMLVSLSSFEQQNLLARG
;
A
#
# COMPACT_ATOMS: atom_id res chain seq x y z
N MET A 1 -10.89 4.63 -7.68
CA MET A 1 -10.82 4.79 -6.20
C MET A 1 -10.02 6.04 -5.85
N VAL A 2 -10.39 6.75 -4.78
CA VAL A 2 -9.69 7.93 -4.23
C VAL A 2 -9.41 7.70 -2.76
N ILE A 3 -8.21 8.05 -2.30
CA ILE A 3 -7.82 8.02 -0.90
C ILE A 3 -7.62 9.46 -0.44
N VAL A 4 -8.33 9.86 0.60
CA VAL A 4 -8.28 11.19 1.19
C VAL A 4 -7.59 11.10 2.54
N LEU A 5 -6.46 11.82 2.67
CA LEU A 5 -5.71 11.97 3.91
C LEU A 5 -6.02 13.36 4.48
N THR A 6 -6.63 13.43 5.65
CA THR A 6 -7.10 14.69 6.26
C THR A 6 -7.25 14.55 7.77
N ASP A 7 -7.41 15.64 8.51
CA ASP A 7 -7.83 15.64 9.93
C ASP A 7 -9.34 15.84 10.09
N GLY A 8 -10.08 16.05 8.99
CA GLY A 8 -11.52 16.29 9.00
C GLY A 8 -11.93 17.73 9.29
N HIS A 9 -11.00 18.68 9.28
CA HIS A 9 -11.32 20.10 9.51
C HIS A 9 -11.23 20.92 8.22
N SER A 10 -11.98 20.54 7.19
CA SER A 10 -11.95 21.27 5.92
C SER A 10 -12.42 22.72 6.09
N ALA A 11 -11.66 23.66 5.53
CA ALA A 11 -12.04 25.08 5.52
C ALA A 11 -13.39 25.35 4.82
N ARG A 12 -13.81 24.45 3.93
CA ARG A 12 -15.13 24.44 3.27
C ARG A 12 -15.66 23.02 3.26
N SER A 13 -16.98 22.86 3.44
CA SER A 13 -17.60 21.53 3.51
C SER A 13 -17.33 20.71 2.24
N PRO A 14 -16.78 19.48 2.36
CA PRO A 14 -16.49 18.60 1.22
C PRO A 14 -17.74 17.82 0.72
N LYS A 15 -18.89 18.00 1.37
CA LYS A 15 -20.08 17.15 1.21
C LYS A 15 -20.57 16.99 -0.23
N GLN A 16 -20.71 18.10 -0.97
CA GLN A 16 -21.24 18.07 -2.34
C GLN A 16 -20.28 17.36 -3.29
N ILE A 17 -19.00 17.76 -3.27
CA ILE A 17 -17.97 17.17 -4.13
C ILE A 17 -17.84 15.66 -3.86
N ALA A 18 -17.81 15.26 -2.59
CA ALA A 18 -17.73 13.85 -2.22
C ALA A 18 -18.98 13.06 -2.66
N ALA A 19 -20.17 13.66 -2.61
CA ALA A 19 -21.39 13.05 -3.11
C ALA A 19 -21.37 12.86 -4.62
N ASP A 20 -20.95 13.87 -5.38
CA ASP A 20 -20.86 13.82 -6.84
C ASP A 20 -19.85 12.76 -7.30
N MET A 21 -18.70 12.68 -6.65
CA MET A 21 -17.69 11.64 -6.92
C MET A 21 -18.25 10.24 -6.70
N ARG A 22 -18.93 10.00 -5.56
CA ARG A 22 -19.56 8.69 -5.28
C ARG A 22 -20.67 8.37 -6.27
N ALA A 23 -21.46 9.36 -6.70
CA ALA A 23 -22.50 9.19 -7.71
C ALA A 23 -21.93 8.77 -9.09
N GLN A 24 -20.68 9.12 -9.37
CA GLN A 24 -19.93 8.66 -10.56
C GLN A 24 -19.29 7.28 -10.38
N GLY A 25 -19.57 6.57 -9.28
CA GLY A 25 -19.00 5.25 -8.99
C GLY A 25 -17.60 5.30 -8.38
N ILE A 26 -17.10 6.47 -7.97
CA ILE A 26 -15.80 6.59 -7.32
C ILE A 26 -15.90 6.16 -5.86
N THR A 27 -15.25 5.05 -5.52
CA THR A 27 -15.01 4.66 -4.12
C THR A 27 -14.03 5.63 -3.46
N ILE A 28 -14.43 6.21 -2.33
CA ILE A 28 -13.60 7.13 -1.53
C ILE A 28 -13.28 6.48 -0.18
N LEU A 29 -11.99 6.38 0.13
CA LEU A 29 -11.47 5.99 1.44
C LEU A 29 -10.99 7.26 2.16
N ALA A 30 -11.48 7.50 3.37
CA ALA A 30 -11.08 8.65 4.20
C ALA A 30 -10.20 8.16 5.36
N VAL A 31 -8.99 8.69 5.44
CA VAL A 31 -7.98 8.28 6.41
C VAL A 31 -7.53 9.50 7.21
N SER A 32 -7.63 9.42 8.53
CA SER A 32 -7.16 10.49 9.40
C SER A 32 -5.64 10.52 9.47
N VAL A 33 -5.05 11.71 9.42
CA VAL A 33 -3.62 11.93 9.73
C VAL A 33 -3.39 12.38 11.16
N THR A 34 -4.45 12.66 11.92
CA THR A 34 -4.40 13.01 13.35
C THR A 34 -5.14 11.98 14.20
N PRO A 35 -4.68 11.69 15.42
CA PRO A 35 -5.38 10.79 16.33
C PRO A 35 -6.58 11.49 16.99
N ARG A 36 -7.46 10.69 17.60
CA ARG A 36 -8.48 11.21 18.52
C ARG A 36 -7.83 11.96 19.70
N PRO A 37 -8.44 13.04 20.21
CA PRO A 37 -9.75 13.60 19.83
C PRO A 37 -9.69 14.69 18.75
N TYR A 38 -8.55 14.87 18.06
CA TYR A 38 -8.35 16.00 17.15
C TYR A 38 -8.96 15.81 15.76
N VAL A 39 -9.27 14.56 15.40
CA VAL A 39 -9.96 14.23 14.15
C VAL A 39 -11.45 14.59 14.21
N ASP A 40 -11.99 15.12 13.12
CA ASP A 40 -13.44 15.15 12.89
C ASP A 40 -13.88 13.94 12.06
N GLU A 41 -14.26 12.87 12.77
CA GLU A 41 -14.71 11.62 12.13
C GLU A 41 -16.02 11.79 11.36
N ALA A 42 -16.84 12.79 11.70
CA ALA A 42 -18.08 13.06 10.99
C ALA A 42 -17.80 13.64 9.59
N GLU A 43 -16.80 14.50 9.46
CA GLU A 43 -16.36 14.97 8.15
C GLU A 43 -15.75 13.84 7.31
N LEU A 44 -14.92 12.97 7.92
CA LEU A 44 -14.39 11.79 7.22
C LEU A 44 -15.53 10.88 6.73
N LEU A 45 -16.56 10.65 7.54
CA LEU A 45 -17.74 9.87 7.15
C LEU A 45 -18.53 10.55 6.02
N LEU A 46 -18.66 11.87 6.04
CA LEU A 46 -19.29 12.62 4.94
C LEU A 46 -18.49 12.49 3.63
N ILE A 47 -17.16 12.44 3.71
CA ILE A 47 -16.26 12.24 2.56
C ILE A 47 -16.36 10.80 2.03
N ALA A 48 -16.27 9.80 2.90
CA ALA A 48 -16.28 8.39 2.49
C ALA A 48 -17.68 7.89 2.08
N GLY A 49 -18.74 8.42 2.71
CA GLY A 49 -20.12 7.97 2.53
C GLY A 49 -20.44 6.58 3.08
N ASP A 50 -19.48 5.93 3.74
CA ASP A 50 -19.61 4.61 4.37
C ASP A 50 -18.58 4.49 5.50
N GLN A 51 -19.02 4.05 6.67
CA GLN A 51 -18.20 3.90 7.87
C GLN A 51 -17.08 2.86 7.71
N SER A 52 -17.29 1.82 6.89
CA SER A 52 -16.28 0.80 6.59
C SER A 52 -15.08 1.35 5.79
N ARG A 53 -15.21 2.57 5.25
CA ARG A 53 -14.19 3.29 4.48
C ARG A 53 -13.66 4.53 5.21
N VAL A 54 -13.91 4.62 6.51
CA VAL A 54 -13.34 5.66 7.39
C VAL A 54 -12.34 5.01 8.33
N PHE A 55 -11.12 5.52 8.34
CA PHE A 55 -10.10 5.07 9.27
C PHE A 55 -9.48 6.22 10.04
N THR A 56 -9.29 5.99 11.34
CA THR A 56 -8.59 6.90 12.23
C THR A 56 -7.53 6.10 12.99
N PRO A 57 -6.24 6.24 12.65
CA PRO A 57 -5.17 5.56 13.35
C PRO A 57 -5.05 6.06 14.78
N ARG A 58 -4.68 5.16 15.70
CA ARG A 58 -4.35 5.56 17.09
C ARG A 58 -2.98 6.20 17.18
N ASN A 59 -2.07 5.85 16.27
CA ASN A 59 -0.69 6.33 16.21
C ASN A 59 -0.12 6.15 14.80
N ALA A 60 1.04 6.76 14.54
CA ALA A 60 1.70 6.70 13.23
C ALA A 60 2.14 5.27 12.83
N HIS A 61 2.41 4.38 13.80
CA HIS A 61 2.79 3.01 13.52
C HIS A 61 1.59 2.17 13.00
N GLU A 62 0.40 2.39 13.56
CA GLU A 62 -0.84 1.75 13.11
C GLU A 62 -1.35 2.30 11.77
N PHE A 63 -0.96 3.52 11.39
CA PHE A 63 -1.36 4.10 10.11
C PHE A 63 -0.94 3.24 8.92
N GLU A 64 0.33 2.82 8.86
CA GLU A 64 0.84 2.00 7.76
C GLU A 64 0.12 0.65 7.71
N ALA A 65 0.03 -0.05 8.85
CA ALA A 65 -0.60 -1.35 8.95
C ALA A 65 -2.08 -1.33 8.51
N GLU A 66 -2.81 -0.24 8.81
CA GLU A 66 -4.20 -0.14 8.38
C GLU A 66 -4.34 0.33 6.94
N LEU A 67 -3.59 1.34 6.53
CA LEU A 67 -3.62 1.84 5.17
C LEU A 67 -3.37 0.68 4.19
N MET A 68 -2.40 -0.17 4.49
CA MET A 68 -2.05 -1.36 3.71
C MET A 68 -3.17 -2.43 3.63
N LYS A 69 -4.20 -2.40 4.47
CA LYS A 69 -5.40 -3.26 4.28
C LYS A 69 -6.23 -2.83 3.07
N HIS A 70 -6.18 -1.55 2.71
CA HIS A 70 -6.97 -0.95 1.64
C HIS A 70 -6.14 -0.64 0.38
N VAL A 71 -4.86 -0.31 0.55
CA VAL A 71 -3.88 -0.14 -0.55
C VAL A 71 -2.97 -1.34 -0.75
N GLY A 72 -3.25 -2.44 -0.06
CA GLY A 72 -2.66 -3.73 -0.39
C GLY A 72 -2.94 -4.08 -1.86
N PHE A 73 -2.11 -4.95 -2.43
CA PHE A 73 -2.12 -5.35 -3.85
C PHE A 73 -3.36 -6.18 -4.28
N GLY A 74 -4.54 -5.88 -3.74
CA GLY A 74 -5.81 -6.38 -4.23
C GLY A 74 -6.12 -5.69 -5.56
N CYS A 75 -6.13 -6.47 -6.64
CA CYS A 75 -6.78 -6.03 -7.87
C CYS A 75 -8.25 -5.69 -7.56
N GLU A 76 -8.76 -4.62 -8.16
CA GLU A 76 -10.19 -4.30 -8.08
C GLU A 76 -11.01 -5.51 -8.52
N GLY A 77 -11.91 -6.00 -7.66
CA GLY A 77 -12.76 -7.19 -7.91
C GLY A 77 -12.21 -8.53 -7.42
N LEU A 78 -11.08 -8.58 -6.70
CA LEU A 78 -10.55 -9.82 -6.12
C LEU A 78 -10.96 -9.99 -4.65
N GLU A 79 -11.98 -10.79 -4.38
CA GLU A 79 -12.33 -11.23 -3.03
C GLU A 79 -11.44 -12.39 -2.59
N LEU A 80 -10.52 -12.12 -1.66
CA LEU A 80 -9.79 -13.16 -0.96
C LEU A 80 -10.72 -13.78 0.09
N GLY A 81 -10.96 -15.09 0.01
CA GLY A 81 -11.82 -15.81 0.96
C GLY A 81 -11.36 -15.69 2.42
N PRO A 82 -12.22 -16.01 3.40
CA PRO A 82 -11.99 -15.75 4.83
C PRO A 82 -10.73 -16.41 5.42
N ASP A 83 -10.17 -17.41 4.74
CA ASP A 83 -8.96 -18.14 5.13
C ASP A 83 -7.73 -17.79 4.27
N ALA A 84 -7.79 -16.74 3.47
CA ALA A 84 -6.67 -16.27 2.67
C ALA A 84 -5.53 -15.76 3.55
N LYS A 85 -4.65 -16.69 3.93
CA LYS A 85 -3.40 -16.38 4.64
C LYS A 85 -2.28 -16.35 3.61
N PRO A 86 -1.43 -15.31 3.58
CA PRO A 86 -0.20 -15.33 2.82
C PRO A 86 0.62 -16.55 3.26
N ARG A 87 0.66 -17.60 2.42
CA ARG A 87 1.48 -18.77 2.70
C ARG A 87 2.89 -18.48 2.20
N VAL A 88 3.67 -17.76 3.00
CA VAL A 88 5.11 -17.69 2.82
C VAL A 88 5.69 -19.02 3.30
N ARG A 89 5.61 -20.08 2.48
CA ARG A 89 6.45 -21.27 2.68
C ARG A 89 7.57 -21.21 1.65
N GLY A 90 8.79 -21.10 2.15
CA GLY A 90 10.03 -20.85 1.39
C GLY A 90 10.19 -21.74 0.17
N ALA A 91 9.64 -21.27 -0.94
CA ALA A 91 9.71 -21.93 -2.23
C ALA A 91 9.73 -20.94 -3.39
N THR A 92 9.89 -19.65 -3.09
CA THR A 92 10.16 -18.62 -4.09
C THR A 92 11.63 -18.25 -3.96
N ASP A 93 12.46 -18.78 -4.87
CA ASP A 93 13.82 -18.25 -5.05
C ASP A 93 13.73 -17.10 -6.04
N VAL A 94 14.32 -15.96 -5.69
CA VAL A 94 14.55 -14.86 -6.62
C VAL A 94 16.05 -14.84 -6.89
N THR A 95 16.42 -15.05 -8.15
CA THR A 95 17.80 -14.96 -8.60
C THR A 95 17.88 -13.91 -9.69
N CYS A 96 18.84 -13.01 -9.57
CA CYS A 96 19.07 -11.93 -10.51
C CYS A 96 20.43 -12.11 -11.15
N ASP A 97 20.47 -12.00 -12.47
CA ASP A 97 21.70 -11.94 -13.27
C ASP A 97 21.78 -10.59 -14.00
N SER A 98 22.81 -10.38 -14.82
CA SER A 98 23.02 -9.09 -15.48
C SER A 98 21.90 -8.67 -16.44
N ASN A 99 21.10 -9.64 -16.94
CA ASN A 99 20.13 -9.44 -18.00
C ASN A 99 18.74 -10.01 -17.68
N SER A 100 18.57 -10.70 -16.56
CA SER A 100 17.33 -11.40 -16.22
C SER A 100 17.06 -11.46 -14.72
N ILE A 101 15.77 -11.45 -14.37
CA ILE A 101 15.27 -11.77 -13.04
C ILE A 101 14.48 -13.06 -13.17
N THR A 102 14.89 -14.09 -12.43
CA THR A 102 14.21 -15.39 -12.41
C THR A 102 13.51 -15.57 -11.07
N LEU A 103 12.20 -15.78 -11.13
CA LEU A 103 11.38 -16.14 -9.99
C LEU A 103 11.03 -17.63 -10.09
N THR A 104 11.59 -18.46 -9.21
CA THR A 104 11.32 -19.91 -9.20
C THR A 104 10.32 -20.23 -8.10
N VAL A 105 9.15 -20.75 -8.47
CA VAL A 105 8.16 -21.24 -7.49
C VAL A 105 8.10 -22.75 -7.48
N ARG A 106 8.47 -23.38 -6.36
CA ARG A 106 8.37 -24.84 -6.18
C ARG A 106 7.15 -25.21 -5.35
N THR A 107 6.27 -26.06 -5.89
CA THR A 107 5.07 -26.50 -5.18
C THR A 107 5.03 -28.02 -5.07
N GLN A 108 4.60 -28.54 -3.92
CA GLN A 108 4.40 -29.99 -3.72
C GLN A 108 3.07 -30.50 -4.30
N ARG A 109 2.16 -29.58 -4.65
CA ARG A 109 0.84 -29.83 -5.25
C ARG A 109 0.56 -28.74 -6.28
N PRO A 110 -0.29 -28.99 -7.30
CA PRO A 110 -0.67 -27.97 -8.28
C PRO A 110 -1.09 -26.66 -7.61
N MET A 111 -0.53 -25.55 -8.09
CA MET A 111 -0.89 -24.22 -7.63
C MET A 111 -2.16 -23.77 -8.33
N HIS A 112 -3.15 -23.36 -7.55
CA HIS A 112 -4.30 -22.58 -8.04
C HIS A 112 -4.26 -21.23 -7.31
N GLY A 113 -4.01 -20.15 -8.03
CA GLY A 113 -3.90 -18.80 -7.47
C GLY A 113 -2.96 -17.88 -8.24
N LEU A 114 -2.75 -16.67 -7.70
CA LEU A 114 -1.83 -15.67 -8.21
C LEU A 114 -0.53 -15.66 -7.39
N MET A 115 0.58 -15.34 -8.05
CA MET A 115 1.89 -15.15 -7.40
C MET A 115 2.15 -13.65 -7.20
N TYR A 116 2.53 -13.28 -5.98
CA TYR A 116 3.01 -11.93 -5.64
C TYR A 116 4.40 -12.04 -5.03
N ALA A 117 5.37 -11.31 -5.57
CA ALA A 117 6.71 -11.15 -5.00
C ALA A 117 6.79 -9.77 -4.34
N GLN A 118 6.97 -9.73 -3.02
CA GLN A 118 7.12 -8.50 -2.24
C GLN A 118 8.50 -8.48 -1.57
N HIS A 119 9.01 -7.29 -1.28
CA HIS A 119 10.30 -7.06 -0.60
C HIS A 119 11.57 -7.46 -1.37
N PHE A 120 11.51 -7.58 -2.70
CA PHE A 120 12.70 -7.75 -3.55
C PHE A 120 13.16 -6.45 -4.23
N ASN A 121 12.52 -5.32 -3.89
CA ASN A 121 12.87 -3.99 -4.41
C ASN A 121 14.25 -3.51 -3.92
N ASP A 122 14.75 -4.04 -2.80
CA ASP A 122 16.03 -3.65 -2.19
C ASP A 122 17.07 -4.78 -2.22
N GLU A 123 16.83 -5.88 -2.94
CA GLU A 123 17.79 -6.98 -3.07
C GLU A 123 18.99 -6.49 -3.89
N PRO A 124 20.22 -6.44 -3.33
CA PRO A 124 21.37 -5.79 -3.98
C PRO A 124 21.72 -6.38 -5.36
N GLY A 125 21.46 -7.66 -5.58
CA GLY A 125 21.67 -8.33 -6.86
C GLY A 125 20.62 -8.01 -7.94
N CYS A 126 19.49 -7.40 -7.56
CA CYS A 126 18.34 -7.12 -8.41
C CYS A 126 18.13 -5.63 -8.70
N MET A 127 19.07 -4.78 -8.27
CA MET A 127 19.07 -3.35 -8.52
C MET A 127 20.11 -2.99 -9.60
N LEU A 128 19.71 -2.17 -10.58
CA LEU A 128 20.66 -1.53 -11.49
C LEU A 128 21.46 -0.50 -10.69
N VAL A 129 22.69 -0.83 -10.30
CA VAL A 129 23.61 0.15 -9.72
C VAL A 129 24.12 1.02 -10.86
N SER A 130 23.50 2.19 -11.08
CA SER A 130 24.08 3.19 -11.96
C SER A 130 25.43 3.62 -11.38
N LEU A 131 26.49 3.54 -12.18
CA LEU A 131 27.89 3.87 -11.80
C LEU A 131 28.07 5.27 -11.17
N SER A 132 27.06 6.14 -11.22
CA SER A 132 27.05 7.45 -10.57
C SER A 132 27.09 7.40 -9.04
N SER A 133 26.68 6.29 -8.40
CA SER A 133 26.70 6.17 -6.93
C SER A 133 28.06 5.75 -6.36
N PHE A 134 28.95 5.17 -7.18
CA PHE A 134 30.31 4.78 -6.75
C PHE A 134 31.30 5.95 -6.74
N GLU A 135 31.13 6.95 -7.62
CA GLU A 135 32.01 8.13 -7.60
C GLU A 135 31.78 9.02 -6.37
N GLN A 136 30.56 9.04 -5.81
CA GLN A 136 30.23 9.93 -4.69
C GLN A 136 30.65 9.38 -3.32
N GLN A 137 30.80 8.05 -3.18
CA GLN A 137 31.33 7.44 -1.95
C GLN A 137 32.85 7.48 -1.86
N ASN A 138 33.57 7.43 -2.99
CA ASN A 138 35.04 7.49 -2.99
C ASN A 138 35.62 8.90 -2.76
N LEU A 139 34.82 9.96 -2.96
CA LEU A 139 35.24 11.34 -2.65
C LEU A 139 35.11 11.70 -1.15
N LEU A 140 34.26 11.00 -0.39
CA LEU A 140 34.10 11.23 1.06
C LEU A 140 35.05 10.39 1.92
N ALA A 141 35.75 9.40 1.36
CA ALA A 141 36.75 8.59 2.05
C ALA A 141 38.21 9.10 1.87
N ARG A 142 38.38 10.27 1.24
CA ARG A 142 39.69 10.94 1.02
C ARG A 142 39.70 12.40 1.51
N GLY A 143 38.77 12.78 2.38
CA GLY A 143 38.74 14.07 3.08
C GLY A 143 39.15 13.92 4.53
#